data_AF-A0A381Y908-F1
#
_entry.id   AF-A0A381Y908-F1
#
_cell.length_a   1.000
_cell.length_b   1.000
_cell.length_c   1.000
_cell.angle_alpha   90.00
_cell.angle_beta   90.00
_cell.angle_gamma   90.00
#
_symmetry.space_group_name_H-M   'P 1'
#
loop_
_entity.id
_entity.type
_entity.pdbx_description
1 polymer ?
#
loop_
_entity_poly.entity_id
_entity_poly.type
_entity_poly.pdbx_seq_one_letter_code
_entity_poly.pdbx_strand_id
1 'polypeptide(L)'
;MMDPTNPYTVGYYDTYPGPHNARPARGNSVYTWGVYQGAWGVDVRNADGLIVISDGVTGFWLVKMDGFEGWDGNDWGVPNNSSAQDWENGPDGVQRRIS
;
A
#
# COMPACT_ATOMS: atom_id res chain seq x y z
N MET A 1 -1.50 -20.97 0.08
CA MET A 1 -0.44 -20.00 0.42
C MET A 1 0.63 -20.08 -0.66
N MET A 2 1.08 -18.93 -1.17
CA MET A 2 2.07 -18.79 -2.25
C MET A 2 3.50 -18.94 -1.70
N ASP A 3 4.47 -19.35 -2.53
CA ASP A 3 5.87 -19.47 -2.13
C ASP A 3 6.47 -18.08 -1.79
N PRO A 4 6.82 -17.81 -0.51
CA PRO A 4 7.36 -16.51 -0.10
C PRO A 4 8.78 -16.26 -0.61
N THR A 5 9.51 -17.30 -1.03
CA THR A 5 10.89 -17.18 -1.53
C THR A 5 10.96 -16.82 -3.00
N ASN A 6 9.84 -16.97 -3.73
CA ASN A 6 9.73 -16.65 -5.14
C ASN A 6 8.41 -15.89 -5.42
N PRO A 7 8.29 -14.63 -4.94
CA PRO A 7 7.09 -13.84 -5.16
C PRO A 7 6.97 -13.46 -6.64
N TYR A 8 5.75 -13.55 -7.17
CA TYR A 8 5.37 -13.06 -8.49
C TYR A 8 4.13 -12.16 -8.38
N THR A 9 4.03 -11.17 -9.26
CA THR A 9 2.89 -10.27 -9.31
C THR A 9 1.79 -10.89 -10.16
N VAL A 10 0.61 -11.15 -9.57
CA VAL A 10 -0.58 -11.68 -10.28
C VAL A 10 -1.37 -10.59 -11.00
N GLY A 11 -1.16 -9.33 -10.63
CA GLY A 11 -1.79 -8.17 -11.22
C GLY A 11 -1.33 -6.89 -10.52
N TYR A 12 -1.46 -5.77 -11.20
CA TYR A 12 -1.28 -4.44 -10.64
C TYR A 12 -2.30 -3.50 -11.27
N TYR A 13 -2.64 -2.43 -10.57
CA TYR A 13 -3.44 -1.35 -11.12
C TYR A 13 -2.64 -0.05 -11.03
N ASP A 14 -2.62 0.69 -12.12
CA ASP A 14 -1.98 1.99 -12.16
C ASP A 14 -2.99 3.11 -11.99
N THR A 15 -2.69 4.01 -11.08
CA THR A 15 -3.52 5.17 -10.78
C THR A 15 -3.04 6.42 -11.50
N TYR A 16 -1.85 6.39 -12.13
CA TYR A 16 -1.37 7.47 -12.98
C TYR A 16 -1.70 7.18 -14.46
N PRO A 17 -2.53 8.01 -15.12
CA PRO A 17 -2.93 7.78 -16.52
C PRO A 17 -1.86 8.21 -17.55
N GLY A 18 -0.75 8.80 -17.09
CA GLY A 18 0.30 9.32 -17.97
C GLY A 18 1.39 8.28 -18.27
N PRO A 19 2.31 8.59 -19.18
CA PRO A 19 3.39 7.69 -19.52
C PRO A 19 4.31 7.47 -18.32
N HIS A 20 4.48 6.19 -17.95
CA HIS A 20 5.46 5.76 -16.97
C HIS A 20 6.85 6.15 -17.46
N ASN A 21 7.65 6.74 -16.56
CA ASN A 21 9.05 7.09 -16.80
C ASN A 21 9.30 8.25 -17.79
N ALA A 22 8.26 9.00 -18.16
CA ALA A 22 8.41 10.13 -19.06
C ALA A 22 9.01 11.39 -18.40
N ARG A 23 9.31 11.35 -17.11
CA ARG A 23 9.93 12.47 -16.38
C ARG A 23 11.01 11.95 -15.43
N PRO A 24 12.16 12.63 -15.32
CA PRO A 24 13.13 12.35 -14.26
C PRO A 24 12.45 12.50 -12.90
N ALA A 25 12.77 11.60 -11.96
CA ALA A 25 12.30 11.73 -10.58
C ALA A 25 12.69 13.12 -10.04
N ARG A 26 11.87 13.71 -9.17
CA ARG A 26 12.14 15.04 -8.60
C ARG A 26 13.52 15.07 -7.93
N GLY A 27 14.28 16.14 -8.18
CA GLY A 27 15.65 16.29 -7.68
C GLY A 27 16.68 15.57 -8.57
N ASN A 28 17.95 15.60 -8.18
CA ASN A 28 19.06 14.96 -8.91
C ASN A 28 19.04 13.42 -8.79
N SER A 29 17.84 12.84 -8.84
CA SER A 29 17.61 11.41 -8.66
C SER A 29 18.04 10.67 -9.92
N VAL A 30 18.90 9.67 -9.75
CA VAL A 30 19.34 8.76 -10.82
C VAL A 30 18.22 7.83 -11.31
N TYR A 31 17.06 7.87 -10.67
CA TYR A 31 15.90 7.06 -10.98
C TYR A 31 14.97 7.81 -11.95
N THR A 32 14.71 7.24 -13.12
CA THR A 32 13.84 7.80 -14.18
C THR A 32 12.36 7.45 -14.00
N TRP A 33 11.94 7.08 -12.80
CA TRP A 33 10.57 6.63 -12.59
C TRP A 33 9.72 7.81 -12.13
N GLY A 34 8.62 8.07 -12.82
CA GLY A 34 7.60 9.06 -12.42
C GLY A 34 6.83 8.65 -11.16
N VAL A 35 7.45 7.87 -10.26
CA VAL A 35 6.87 7.24 -9.04
C VAL A 35 6.27 8.22 -8.04
N TYR A 36 6.47 9.52 -8.24
CA TYR A 36 5.81 10.56 -7.43
C TYR A 36 4.43 10.96 -7.95
N GLN A 37 3.96 10.36 -9.06
CA GLN A 37 2.63 10.57 -9.61
C GLN A 37 1.80 9.30 -9.39
N GLY A 38 0.53 9.47 -9.05
CA GLY A 38 -0.36 8.37 -8.69
C GLY A 38 -0.49 8.19 -7.18
N ALA A 39 -0.79 6.96 -6.76
CA ALA A 39 -0.95 6.53 -5.38
C ALA A 39 0.27 6.88 -4.51
N TRP A 40 0.02 7.54 -3.38
CA TRP A 40 1.03 8.01 -2.41
C TRP A 40 0.80 7.42 -1.02
N GLY A 41 -0.44 7.49 -0.54
CA GLY A 41 -0.85 6.90 0.74
C GLY A 41 -1.77 5.72 0.46
N VAL A 42 -1.53 4.59 1.11
CA VAL A 42 -2.37 3.38 1.02
C VAL A 42 -2.56 2.84 2.43
N ASP A 43 -3.81 2.69 2.85
CA ASP A 43 -4.18 2.03 4.10
C ASP A 43 -5.20 0.91 3.82
N VAL A 44 -5.00 -0.24 4.46
CA VAL A 44 -5.89 -1.42 4.34
C VAL A 44 -6.57 -1.66 5.68
N ARG A 45 -7.90 -1.73 5.68
CA ARG A 45 -8.69 -2.00 6.89
C ARG A 45 -9.03 -3.47 6.99
N ASN A 46 -8.47 -4.14 8.00
CA ASN A 46 -8.71 -5.56 8.27
C ASN A 46 -10.16 -5.92 8.60
N ALA A 47 -10.94 -4.98 9.17
CA ALA A 47 -12.32 -5.23 9.57
C ALA A 47 -13.22 -5.65 8.40
N ASP A 48 -12.90 -5.20 7.19
CA ASP A 48 -13.75 -5.45 6.03
C ASP A 48 -13.02 -5.46 4.68
N GLY A 49 -11.71 -5.24 4.61
CA GLY A 49 -10.98 -5.18 3.34
C GLY A 49 -11.22 -3.91 2.54
N LEU A 50 -11.59 -2.82 3.21
CA LEU A 50 -11.56 -1.49 2.59
C LEU A 50 -10.10 -1.05 2.40
N ILE A 51 -9.74 -0.69 1.17
CA ILE A 51 -8.45 -0.11 0.81
C ILE A 51 -8.69 1.36 0.46
N VAL A 52 -7.98 2.25 1.14
CA VAL A 52 -8.06 3.69 0.94
C VAL A 52 -6.76 4.17 0.31
N ILE A 53 -6.87 4.94 -0.78
CA ILE A 53 -5.71 5.41 -1.51
C ILE A 53 -5.80 6.92 -1.71
N SER A 54 -4.77 7.62 -1.24
CA SER A 54 -4.53 9.02 -1.59
C SER A 54 -3.61 9.06 -2.81
N ASP A 55 -4.05 9.73 -3.86
CA ASP A 55 -3.37 9.86 -5.13
C ASP A 55 -3.08 11.33 -5.46
N GLY A 56 -1.84 11.64 -5.84
CA GLY A 56 -1.40 13.00 -6.12
C GLY A 56 -1.96 13.62 -7.42
N VAL A 57 -2.66 12.84 -8.25
CA VAL A 57 -3.12 13.20 -9.60
C VAL A 57 -4.62 12.96 -9.76
N THR A 58 -5.09 11.76 -9.44
CA THR A 58 -6.48 11.31 -9.61
C THR A 58 -7.33 11.49 -8.35
N GLY A 59 -6.72 11.88 -7.23
CA GLY A 59 -7.42 12.29 -6.02
C GLY A 59 -7.54 11.17 -4.99
N PHE A 60 -8.75 10.68 -4.75
CA PHE A 60 -9.04 9.78 -3.64
C PHE A 60 -9.81 8.55 -4.13
N TRP A 61 -9.30 7.35 -3.79
CA TRP A 61 -9.90 6.09 -4.19
C TRP A 61 -10.30 5.26 -2.97
N LEU A 62 -11.42 4.57 -3.14
CA LEU A 62 -11.93 3.57 -2.22
C LEU A 62 -12.13 2.28 -3.00
N VAL A 63 -11.41 1.23 -2.61
CA VAL A 63 -11.51 -0.10 -3.21
C VAL A 63 -11.93 -1.10 -2.14
N LYS A 64 -12.86 -1.98 -2.48
CA LYS A 64 -13.26 -3.09 -1.62
C LYS A 64 -12.64 -4.37 -2.15
N MET A 65 -11.89 -5.08 -1.31
CA MET A 65 -11.38 -6.41 -1.64
C MET A 65 -12.29 -7.47 -1.05
N ASP A 66 -13.07 -8.12 -1.91
CA ASP A 66 -13.92 -9.24 -1.51
C ASP A 66 -13.06 -10.45 -1.12
N GLY A 67 -13.43 -11.10 -0.01
CA GLY A 67 -12.69 -12.26 0.52
C GLY A 67 -11.37 -11.92 1.22
N PHE A 68 -11.13 -10.64 1.57
CA PHE A 68 -9.97 -10.27 2.38
C PHE A 68 -10.16 -10.70 3.84
N GLU A 69 -9.24 -11.52 4.34
CA GLU A 69 -9.29 -12.09 5.70
C GLU A 69 -8.40 -11.34 6.71
N GLY A 70 -7.64 -10.35 6.25
CA GLY A 70 -6.73 -9.54 7.06
C GLY A 70 -5.28 -9.62 6.61
N TRP A 71 -4.47 -8.64 7.03
CA TRP A 71 -3.03 -8.59 6.83
C TRP A 71 -2.37 -7.83 7.98
N ASP A 72 -1.31 -8.39 8.55
CA ASP A 72 -0.45 -7.73 9.55
C ASP A 72 1.05 -7.99 9.28
N GLY A 73 1.37 -8.65 8.16
CA GLY A 73 2.72 -9.06 7.78
C GLY A 73 3.22 -10.36 8.45
N ASN A 74 2.63 -10.80 9.57
CA ASN A 74 3.15 -11.91 10.38
C ASN A 74 3.11 -13.25 9.62
N ASP A 75 2.08 -13.45 8.79
CA ASP A 75 1.97 -14.61 7.89
C ASP A 75 3.12 -14.71 6.87
N TRP A 76 3.84 -13.60 6.65
CA TRP A 76 4.99 -13.49 5.75
C TRP A 76 6.33 -13.37 6.51
N GLY A 77 6.32 -13.57 7.84
CA GLY A 77 7.51 -13.42 8.67
C GLY A 77 8.03 -11.99 8.78
N VAL A 78 7.18 -11.00 8.48
CA VAL A 78 7.48 -9.57 8.58
C VAL A 78 6.63 -8.99 9.72
N PRO A 79 7.19 -8.22 10.67
CA PRO A 79 6.39 -7.66 11.74
C PRO A 79 5.38 -6.62 11.24
N ASN A 80 4.30 -6.43 11.97
CA ASN A 80 3.36 -5.34 11.72
C ASN A 80 4.03 -4.02 12.09
N ASN A 81 4.45 -3.27 11.08
CA ASN A 81 5.26 -2.06 11.26
C ASN A 81 4.50 -0.77 10.95
N SER A 82 3.24 -0.85 10.53
CA SER A 82 2.52 0.31 10.01
C SER A 82 1.01 0.21 10.18
N SER A 83 0.36 1.36 10.40
CA SER A 83 -1.09 1.50 10.28
C SER A 83 -1.61 1.18 8.88
N ALA A 84 -0.73 1.17 7.87
CA ALA A 84 -1.10 0.73 6.51
C ALA A 84 -1.46 -0.76 6.46
N GLN A 85 -0.86 -1.58 7.33
CA GLN A 85 -1.11 -3.01 7.45
C GLN A 85 -2.28 -3.27 8.39
N ASP A 86 -2.26 -2.64 9.56
CA ASP A 86 -3.34 -2.72 10.55
C ASP A 86 -3.82 -1.32 10.92
N TRP A 87 -4.83 -0.84 10.19
CA TRP A 87 -5.44 0.47 10.42
C TRP A 87 -5.83 0.65 11.90
N GLU A 88 -6.46 -0.36 12.49
CA GLU A 88 -7.16 -0.21 13.77
C GLU A 88 -6.21 -0.32 14.96
N ASN A 89 -5.17 -1.14 14.85
CA ASN A 89 -4.22 -1.35 15.96
C ASN A 89 -2.87 -0.67 15.75
N GLY A 90 -2.51 -0.32 14.51
CA GLY A 90 -1.20 0.23 14.16
C GLY A 90 -0.07 -0.79 14.31
N PRO A 91 1.20 -0.34 14.32
CA PRO A 91 2.36 -1.21 14.48
C PRO A 91 2.36 -1.98 15.79
N ASP A 92 2.95 -3.17 15.79
CA ASP A 92 3.16 -3.97 16.99
C ASP A 92 3.95 -3.20 18.05
N GLY A 93 3.56 -3.37 19.32
CA GLY A 93 4.26 -2.77 20.46
C GLY A 93 3.93 -1.29 20.73
N VAL A 94 3.04 -0.66 19.95
CA VAL A 94 2.54 0.69 20.26
C VAL A 94 1.49 0.59 21.37
N GLN A 95 1.72 1.27 22.50
CA GLN A 95 0.71 1.38 23.56
C GLN A 95 -0.52 2.13 23.04
N ARG A 96 -1.67 1.44 23.02
CA ARG A 96 -2.94 2.04 22.62
C ARG A 96 -3.33 3.12 23.63
N ARG A 97 -3.70 4.31 23.15
CA ARG A 97 -4.50 5.22 23.97
C ARG A 97 -5.89 4.60 24.09
N ILE A 98 -6.26 4.22 25.31
CA ILE A 98 -7.64 3.88 25.64
C ILE A 98 -8.45 5.17 25.49
N SER A 99 -9.37 5.22 24.53
CA SER A 99 -10.38 6.28 24.39
C SER A 99 -11.69 5.84 25.00
#